data_AF-A0A3L6RYJ6-F1
#
_entry.id   AF-A0A3L6RYJ6-F1
#
_cell.length_a   1.000
_cell.length_b   1.000
_cell.length_c   1.000
_cell.angle_alpha   90.00
_cell.angle_beta   90.00
_cell.angle_gamma   90.00
#
_symmetry.space_group_name_H-M   'P 1'
#
loop_
_entity.id
_entity.type
_entity.pdbx_description
1 polymer ?
#
loop_
_entity_poly.entity_id
_entity_poly.type
_entity_poly.pdbx_seq_one_letter_code
_entity_poly.pdbx_strand_id
1 'polypeptide(L)'
;MSSFGSTYIPWNNVRAQVPQGIQVPMCFYGSLCKLMESKVLGDDFGMRFFMCENYEYDPPKHRGNDRPKWLDTEQSQQDKDWVEREARWARERWQRMLHEEQKEEKCKKDQEEIRRRFEEVERQEPQEREADRERKRERAHRAKKAGPEAIAKGKYPRCTE
;
A
#
# COMPACT_ATOMS: atom_id res chain seq x y z
N MET A 1 8.96 -18.03 11.60
CA MET A 1 9.51 -18.83 10.49
C MET A 1 8.47 -18.83 9.39
N SER A 2 8.61 -17.90 8.44
CA SER A 2 7.63 -17.69 7.38
C SER A 2 7.65 -18.89 6.45
N SER A 3 6.57 -19.66 6.48
CA SER A 3 6.29 -20.73 5.53
C SER A 3 6.37 -20.14 4.13
N PHE A 4 7.41 -20.47 3.37
CA PHE A 4 7.46 -20.26 1.93
C PHE A 4 6.37 -21.16 1.32
N GLY A 5 5.14 -20.65 1.34
CA GLY A 5 4.00 -21.26 0.70
C GLY A 5 4.27 -21.33 -0.78
N SER A 6 4.53 -22.55 -1.25
CA SER A 6 4.61 -22.92 -2.65
C SER A 6 3.40 -22.38 -3.41
N THR A 7 3.63 -21.34 -4.22
CA THR A 7 2.70 -20.91 -5.27
C THR A 7 3.37 -21.17 -6.62
N TYR A 8 3.75 -22.41 -6.91
CA TYR A 8 4.04 -22.79 -8.29
C TYR A 8 2.69 -22.96 -9.01
N ILE A 9 2.21 -21.85 -9.55
CA ILE A 9 1.02 -21.75 -10.38
C ILE A 9 1.51 -21.96 -11.83
N PRO A 10 1.26 -23.14 -12.46
CA PRO A 10 1.74 -23.45 -13.82
C PRO A 10 0.86 -22.80 -14.90
N TRP A 11 0.50 -21.52 -14.76
CA TRP A 11 -0.57 -20.92 -15.59
C TRP A 11 -0.06 -20.11 -16.77
N ASN A 12 1.25 -19.94 -16.89
CA ASN A 12 1.83 -19.15 -17.97
C ASN A 12 3.02 -19.88 -18.61
N ASN A 13 2.84 -21.14 -18.98
CA ASN A 13 3.81 -21.85 -19.80
C ASN A 13 3.20 -22.07 -21.19
N VAL A 14 3.97 -21.79 -22.24
CA VAL A 14 3.51 -21.96 -23.62
C VAL A 14 4.20 -23.15 -24.26
N ARG A 15 3.50 -23.88 -25.13
CA ARG A 15 4.10 -24.99 -25.87
C ARG A 15 5.13 -24.44 -26.85
N ALA A 16 6.37 -24.92 -26.77
CA ALA A 16 7.45 -24.55 -27.68
C ALA A 16 7.69 -25.66 -28.71
N GLN A 17 8.23 -25.29 -29.87
CA GLN A 17 8.67 -26.27 -30.86
C GLN A 17 10.02 -26.85 -30.44
N VAL A 18 10.16 -28.16 -30.58
CA VAL A 18 11.43 -28.84 -30.34
C VAL A 18 12.40 -28.51 -31.48
N PRO A 19 13.57 -27.91 -31.19
CA PRO A 19 14.58 -27.68 -32.22
C PRO A 19 15.04 -28.99 -32.88
N GLN A 20 15.38 -28.93 -34.17
CA GLN A 20 15.86 -30.11 -34.89
C GLN A 20 17.15 -30.66 -34.27
N GLY A 21 17.24 -31.99 -34.16
CA GLY A 21 18.41 -32.67 -33.60
C GLY A 21 18.40 -32.87 -32.07
N ILE A 22 17.37 -32.38 -31.37
CA ILE A 22 17.24 -32.58 -29.91
C ILE A 22 16.49 -33.87 -29.60
N GLN A 23 17.08 -34.72 -28.76
CA GLN A 23 16.41 -35.94 -28.28
C GLN A 23 15.35 -35.58 -27.24
N VAL A 24 14.08 -35.86 -27.57
CA VAL A 24 12.95 -35.65 -26.66
C VAL A 24 12.90 -36.82 -25.67
N PRO A 25 12.95 -36.58 -24.35
CA PRO A 25 12.83 -37.65 -23.37
C PRO A 25 11.43 -38.27 -23.40
N MET A 26 11.37 -39.58 -23.19
CA MET A 26 10.11 -40.27 -22.93
C MET A 26 9.69 -40.03 -21.48
N CYS A 27 8.42 -39.72 -21.26
CA CYS A 27 7.85 -39.58 -19.93
C CYS A 27 7.53 -40.95 -19.30
N PHE A 28 7.18 -40.96 -18.01
CA PHE A 28 6.75 -42.17 -17.31
C PHE A 28 5.54 -42.87 -17.97
N TYR A 29 4.66 -42.10 -18.62
CA TYR A 29 3.50 -42.64 -19.33
C TYR A 29 3.83 -43.27 -20.70
N GLY A 30 5.12 -43.35 -21.08
CA GLY A 30 5.55 -43.95 -22.35
C GLY A 30 5.38 -43.05 -23.58
N SER A 31 4.83 -41.84 -23.43
CA SER A 31 4.74 -40.84 -24.50
C SER A 31 5.98 -39.93 -24.53
N LEU A 32 6.27 -39.33 -25.69
CA LEU A 32 7.29 -38.27 -25.78
C LEU A 32 6.83 -37.03 -25.01
N CYS A 33 7.76 -36.39 -24.29
CA CYS A 33 7.47 -35.13 -23.60
C CYS A 33 7.20 -33.98 -24.60
N LYS A 34 6.34 -33.03 -24.21
CA LYS A 34 6.25 -31.70 -24.85
C LYS A 34 7.34 -30.78 -24.34
N LEU A 35 7.82 -29.90 -25.20
CA LEU A 35 8.66 -28.79 -24.80
C LEU A 35 7.76 -27.61 -24.43
N MET A 36 7.98 -27.04 -23.25
CA MET A 36 7.28 -25.89 -22.71
C MET A 36 8.27 -24.75 -22.53
N GLU A 37 7.83 -23.51 -22.69
CA GLU A 37 8.57 -22.30 -22.38
C GLU A 37 7.87 -21.56 -21.24
N SER A 38 8.64 -21.15 -20.23
CA SER A 38 8.11 -20.42 -19.08
C SER A 38 7.85 -18.96 -19.43
N LYS A 39 6.62 -18.49 -19.21
CA LYS A 39 6.23 -17.07 -19.21
C LYS A 39 5.95 -16.57 -17.79
N VAL A 40 6.39 -17.30 -16.78
CA VAL A 40 6.34 -16.86 -15.38
C VAL A 40 7.47 -15.87 -15.20
N LEU A 41 7.14 -14.63 -14.81
CA LEU A 41 8.13 -13.59 -14.54
C LEU A 41 9.02 -14.02 -13.37
N GLY A 42 10.31 -14.22 -13.64
CA GLY A 42 11.29 -14.72 -12.68
C GLY A 42 12.54 -15.24 -13.38
N ASP A 43 13.35 -16.00 -12.65
CA ASP A 43 14.66 -16.49 -13.12
C ASP A 43 14.53 -17.51 -14.26
N ASP A 44 13.38 -18.19 -14.35
CA ASP A 44 13.09 -19.17 -15.40
C ASP A 44 12.37 -18.57 -16.61
N PHE A 45 12.08 -17.26 -16.64
CA PHE A 45 11.33 -16.64 -17.75
C PHE A 45 12.06 -16.83 -19.09
N GLY A 46 11.34 -17.28 -20.12
CA GLY A 46 11.90 -17.60 -21.43
C GLY A 46 12.62 -18.94 -21.51
N MET A 47 12.89 -19.60 -20.37
CA MET A 47 13.57 -20.90 -20.36
C MET A 47 12.62 -22.03 -20.75
N ARG A 48 13.15 -22.99 -21.49
CA ARG A 48 12.40 -24.14 -22.00
C ARG A 48 12.72 -25.40 -21.23
N PHE A 49 11.70 -26.22 -21.02
CA PHE A 49 11.81 -27.48 -20.30
C PHE A 49 10.85 -28.54 -20.85
N PHE A 50 11.23 -29.80 -20.67
CA PHE A 50 10.38 -30.93 -21.04
C PHE A 50 9.34 -31.20 -19.96
N MET A 51 8.08 -31.28 -20.39
CA MET A 51 6.94 -31.64 -19.58
C MET A 51 6.22 -32.83 -20.24
N CYS A 52 5.62 -33.71 -19.45
CA CYS A 52 4.83 -34.82 -20.01
C CYS A 52 3.61 -34.29 -20.80
N GLU A 53 3.29 -34.90 -21.96
CA GLU A 53 2.12 -34.52 -22.78
C GLU A 53 0.81 -34.69 -21.98
N ASN A 54 0.66 -35.84 -21.32
CA ASN A 54 -0.50 -36.25 -20.52
C ASN A 54 -0.61 -35.52 -19.16
N TYR A 55 0.32 -34.59 -18.89
CA TYR A 55 0.31 -33.76 -17.70
C TYR A 55 -0.66 -32.58 -17.93
N GLU A 56 -1.95 -32.85 -17.79
CA GLU A 56 -3.01 -31.81 -17.84
C GLU A 56 -3.44 -31.35 -16.44
N TYR A 57 -3.18 -32.11 -15.36
CA TYR A 57 -3.55 -31.72 -14.00
C TYR A 57 -2.65 -32.37 -12.93
N ASP A 58 -2.47 -31.65 -11.81
CA ASP A 58 -1.55 -31.90 -10.68
C ASP A 58 -1.54 -33.35 -10.18
N PRO A 59 -0.40 -34.07 -10.15
CA PRO A 59 -0.32 -35.39 -9.54
C PRO A 59 -0.22 -35.32 -8.00
N PRO A 60 -0.57 -36.42 -7.31
CA PRO A 60 -0.36 -36.55 -5.86
C PRO A 60 1.07 -36.18 -5.46
N LYS A 61 1.20 -35.29 -4.47
CA LYS A 61 2.46 -34.74 -3.93
C LYS A 61 3.63 -35.72 -4.02
N HIS A 62 4.61 -35.40 -4.87
CA HIS A 62 5.79 -36.25 -5.11
C HIS A 62 6.74 -36.25 -3.92
N ARG A 63 7.13 -37.45 -3.49
CA ARG A 63 8.39 -37.68 -2.78
C ARG A 63 9.47 -38.00 -3.82
N GLY A 64 10.47 -37.12 -3.97
CA GLY A 64 11.75 -37.42 -4.62
C GLY A 64 12.00 -36.79 -6.01
N ASN A 65 13.20 -36.21 -6.16
CA ASN A 65 14.05 -35.92 -7.35
C ASN A 65 13.50 -35.61 -8.77
N ASP A 66 12.19 -35.47 -9.00
CA ASP A 66 11.65 -35.11 -10.31
C ASP A 66 11.71 -33.59 -10.55
N ARG A 67 12.93 -33.06 -10.68
CA ARG A 67 13.11 -31.70 -11.21
C ARG A 67 12.76 -31.69 -12.70
N PRO A 68 12.13 -30.61 -13.22
CA PRO A 68 11.94 -30.44 -14.65
C PRO A 68 13.25 -30.65 -15.40
N LYS A 69 13.20 -31.40 -16.50
CA LYS A 69 14.35 -31.52 -17.40
C LYS A 69 14.41 -30.25 -18.24
N TRP A 70 15.24 -29.31 -17.84
CA TRP A 70 15.48 -28.06 -18.56
C TRP A 70 16.28 -28.32 -19.84
N LEU A 71 15.84 -27.67 -20.92
CA LEU A 71 16.59 -27.64 -22.17
C LEU A 71 17.64 -26.53 -22.14
N ASP A 72 17.26 -25.36 -21.63
CA ASP A 72 18.14 -24.21 -21.49
C ASP A 72 18.83 -24.24 -20.13
N THR A 73 20.14 -23.95 -20.10
CA THR A 73 20.93 -23.89 -18.86
C THR A 73 20.99 -22.48 -18.28
N GLU A 74 20.79 -21.47 -19.11
CA GLU A 74 20.89 -20.06 -18.75
C GLU A 74 19.76 -19.26 -19.40
N GLN A 75 19.21 -18.31 -18.66
CA GLN A 75 18.23 -17.36 -19.15
C GLN A 75 18.91 -16.32 -20.07
N SER A 76 18.24 -15.97 -21.17
CA SER A 76 18.74 -14.96 -22.11
C SER A 76 18.85 -13.58 -21.45
N GLN A 77 19.81 -12.76 -21.89
CA GLN A 77 19.95 -11.40 -21.35
C GLN A 77 18.70 -10.55 -21.64
N GLN A 78 18.05 -10.74 -22.80
CA GLN A 78 16.83 -10.03 -23.16
C GLN A 78 15.68 -10.36 -22.21
N ASP A 79 15.55 -11.63 -21.83
CA ASP A 79 14.54 -12.09 -20.88
C ASP A 79 14.81 -11.56 -19.47
N LYS A 80 16.07 -11.54 -19.03
CA LYS A 80 16.48 -10.90 -17.76
C LYS A 80 16.09 -9.42 -17.73
N ASP A 81 16.45 -8.69 -18.78
CA ASP A 81 16.16 -7.26 -18.90
C ASP A 81 14.65 -6.98 -18.93
N TRP A 82 13.88 -7.86 -19.58
CA TRP A 82 12.43 -7.79 -19.62
C TRP A 82 11.81 -7.99 -18.23
N VAL A 83 12.18 -9.06 -17.53
CA VAL A 83 11.69 -9.34 -16.17
C VAL A 83 12.07 -8.21 -15.22
N GLU A 84 13.29 -7.70 -15.29
CA GLU A 84 13.75 -6.62 -14.43
C GLU A 84 12.95 -5.32 -14.68
N ARG A 85 12.69 -5.01 -15.96
CA ARG A 85 11.84 -3.87 -16.34
C ARG A 85 10.45 -4.02 -15.75
N GLU A 86 9.80 -5.16 -15.95
CA GLU A 86 8.45 -5.38 -15.45
C GLU A 86 8.38 -5.28 -13.93
N ALA A 87 9.38 -5.84 -13.24
CA ALA A 87 9.52 -5.74 -11.79
C ALA A 87 9.73 -4.29 -11.32
N ARG A 88 10.49 -3.48 -12.07
CA ARG A 88 10.69 -2.05 -11.78
C ARG A 88 9.38 -1.28 -11.90
N TRP A 89 8.62 -1.50 -12.97
CA TRP A 89 7.32 -0.87 -13.18
C TRP A 89 6.32 -1.24 -12.09
N ALA A 90 6.28 -2.51 -11.68
CA ALA A 90 5.44 -2.96 -10.57
C ALA A 90 5.80 -2.27 -9.24
N ARG A 91 7.10 -2.13 -8.94
CA ARG A 91 7.58 -1.40 -7.74
C ARG A 91 7.19 0.06 -7.77
N GLU A 92 7.42 0.76 -8.88
CA GLU A 92 7.06 2.17 -9.02
C GLU A 92 5.55 2.39 -8.86
N ARG A 93 4.73 1.53 -9.48
CA ARG A 93 3.27 1.58 -9.34
C ARG A 93 2.85 1.39 -7.89
N TRP A 94 3.42 0.40 -7.20
CA TRP A 94 3.13 0.14 -5.80
C TRP A 94 3.55 1.32 -4.90
N GLN A 95 4.70 1.93 -5.15
CA GLN A 95 5.14 3.13 -4.43
C GLN A 95 4.19 4.31 -4.62
N ARG A 96 3.65 4.52 -5.83
CA ARG A 96 2.65 5.58 -6.08
C ARG A 96 1.37 5.35 -5.29
N MET A 97 0.86 4.11 -5.29
CA MET A 97 -0.32 3.73 -4.50
C MET A 97 -0.10 4.00 -3.01
N LEU A 98 1.02 3.57 -2.45
CA LEU A 98 1.35 3.82 -1.03
C LEU A 98 1.44 5.31 -0.70
N HIS A 99 2.05 6.09 -1.57
CA HIS A 99 2.18 7.52 -1.37
C HIS A 99 0.82 8.25 -1.45
N GLU A 100 -0.08 7.80 -2.34
CA GLU A 100 -1.45 8.29 -2.41
C GLU A 100 -2.25 7.91 -1.16
N GLU A 101 -2.15 6.67 -0.70
CA GLU A 101 -2.77 6.20 0.55
C GLU A 101 -2.30 7.03 1.76
N GLN A 102 -0.99 7.30 1.87
CA GLN A 102 -0.44 8.17 2.93
C GLN A 102 -0.98 9.60 2.86
N LYS A 103 -1.14 10.16 1.66
CA LYS A 103 -1.73 11.49 1.47
C LYS A 103 -3.19 11.51 1.88
N GLU A 104 -3.97 10.51 1.49
CA GLU A 104 -5.37 10.40 1.90
C GLU A 104 -5.51 10.25 3.41
N GLU A 105 -4.67 9.42 4.05
CA GLU A 105 -4.66 9.27 5.51
C GLU A 105 -4.32 10.59 6.20
N LYS A 106 -3.32 11.32 5.69
CA LYS A 106 -2.97 12.64 6.19
C LYS A 106 -4.13 13.62 6.03
N CYS A 107 -4.76 13.70 4.85
CA CYS A 107 -5.92 14.57 4.62
C CYS A 107 -7.07 14.24 5.58
N LYS A 108 -7.34 12.96 5.86
CA LYS A 108 -8.37 12.53 6.82
C LYS A 108 -8.02 12.98 8.25
N LYS A 109 -6.76 12.86 8.67
CA LYS A 109 -6.28 13.34 9.98
C LYS A 109 -6.41 14.85 10.11
N ASP A 110 -5.97 15.59 9.10
CA ASP A 110 -6.05 17.06 9.08
C ASP A 110 -7.52 17.52 9.13
N GLN A 111 -8.41 16.85 8.39
CA GLN A 111 -9.85 17.14 8.42
C GLN A 111 -10.47 16.84 9.79
N GLU A 112 -10.11 15.73 10.42
CA GLU A 112 -10.58 15.38 11.76
C GLU A 112 -10.05 16.37 12.82
N GLU A 113 -8.80 16.82 12.70
CA GLU A 113 -8.24 17.84 13.60
C GLU A 113 -9.00 19.15 13.47
N ILE A 114 -9.28 19.60 12.25
CA ILE A 114 -10.10 20.79 12.00
C ILE A 114 -11.48 20.63 12.63
N ARG A 115 -12.14 19.48 12.45
CA ARG A 115 -13.44 19.18 13.07
C ARG A 115 -13.39 19.31 14.60
N ARG A 116 -12.38 18.70 15.24
CA ARG A 116 -12.18 18.76 16.70
C ARG A 116 -11.97 20.19 17.19
N ARG A 117 -11.23 21.01 16.45
CA ARG A 117 -11.02 22.43 16.79
C ARG A 117 -12.31 23.23 16.73
N PHE A 118 -13.14 23.00 15.70
CA PHE A 118 -14.46 23.65 15.61
C PHE A 118 -15.37 23.25 16.78
N GLU A 119 -15.45 21.96 17.10
CA GLU A 119 -16.23 21.46 18.26
C GLU A 119 -15.73 22.06 19.59
N GLU A 120 -14.42 22.26 19.75
CA GLU A 120 -13.84 22.89 20.93
C GLU A 120 -14.21 24.38 21.03
N VAL A 121 -14.10 25.13 19.94
CA VAL A 121 -14.50 26.54 19.88
C VAL A 121 -15.99 26.70 20.20
N GLU A 122 -16.85 25.85 19.62
CA GLU A 122 -18.29 25.86 19.89
C GLU A 122 -18.60 25.62 21.38
N ARG A 123 -17.81 24.79 22.05
CA ARG A 123 -17.94 24.54 23.50
C ARG A 123 -17.42 25.69 24.36
N GLN A 124 -16.34 26.36 23.95
CA GLN A 124 -15.71 27.44 24.71
C GLN A 124 -16.44 28.78 24.57
N GLU A 125 -16.98 29.07 23.40
CA GLU A 125 -17.65 30.35 23.11
C GLU A 125 -18.75 30.74 24.12
N PRO A 126 -19.67 29.85 24.54
CA PRO A 126 -20.67 30.19 25.55
C PRO A 126 -20.03 30.56 26.90
N GLN A 127 -18.98 29.84 27.30
CA GLN A 127 -18.26 30.09 28.56
C GLN A 127 -17.55 31.44 28.50
N GLU A 128 -16.91 31.78 27.39
CA GLU A 128 -16.27 33.08 27.19
C GLU A 128 -17.29 34.22 27.16
N ARG A 129 -18.42 34.02 26.49
CA ARG A 129 -19.54 34.97 26.47
C ARG A 129 -20.12 35.19 27.86
N GLU A 130 -20.26 34.14 28.66
CA GLU A 130 -20.71 34.23 30.04
C GLU A 130 -19.69 34.95 30.94
N ALA A 131 -18.42 34.59 30.83
CA ALA A 131 -17.32 35.26 31.54
C ALA A 131 -17.24 36.76 31.18
N ASP A 132 -17.48 37.13 29.92
CA ASP A 132 -17.54 38.54 29.52
C ASP A 132 -18.71 39.28 30.16
N ARG A 133 -19.90 38.65 30.19
CA ARG A 133 -21.07 39.20 30.89
C ARG A 133 -20.79 39.38 32.37
N GLU A 134 -20.11 38.43 33.01
CA GLU A 134 -19.72 38.51 34.41
C GLU A 134 -18.73 39.66 34.66
N ARG A 135 -17.66 39.79 33.85
CA ARG A 135 -16.72 40.92 33.92
C ARG A 135 -17.42 42.28 33.75
N LYS A 136 -18.44 42.37 32.89
CA LYS A 136 -19.27 43.58 32.73
C LYS A 136 -20.11 43.87 33.98
N ARG A 137 -20.73 42.84 34.57
CA ARG A 137 -21.50 42.97 35.83
C ARG A 137 -20.61 43.42 36.98
N GLU A 138 -19.42 42.84 37.11
CA GLU A 138 -18.48 43.19 38.18
C GLU A 138 -17.99 44.63 38.05
N ARG A 139 -17.65 45.08 36.83
CA ARG A 139 -17.30 46.49 36.56
C ARG A 139 -18.42 47.44 36.97
N ALA A 140 -19.67 47.14 36.60
CA ALA A 140 -20.82 47.95 37.00
C ALA A 140 -21.01 47.98 38.54
N HIS A 141 -20.80 46.84 39.21
CA HIS A 141 -20.85 46.76 40.67
C HIS A 141 -19.75 47.62 41.32
N ARG A 142 -18.49 47.52 40.85
CA ARG A 142 -17.37 48.35 41.32
C ARG A 142 -17.63 49.84 41.10
N ALA A 143 -18.23 50.24 39.97
CA ALA A 143 -18.58 51.62 39.69
C ALA A 143 -19.63 52.17 40.66
N LYS A 144 -20.68 51.39 40.94
CA LYS A 144 -21.70 51.75 41.94
C LYS A 144 -21.12 51.93 43.34
N LYS A 145 -20.19 51.05 43.75
CA LYS A 145 -19.54 51.10 45.07
C LYS A 145 -18.62 52.33 45.25
N ALA A 146 -18.01 52.82 44.18
CA ALA A 146 -17.07 53.95 44.23
C ALA A 146 -17.75 55.32 44.48
N GLY A 147 -19.08 55.41 44.33
CA GLY A 147 -19.85 56.64 44.55
C GLY A 147 -19.60 57.75 43.51
N PRO A 148 -20.43 58.80 43.50
CA PRO A 148 -20.37 59.89 42.50
C PRO A 148 -19.06 60.70 42.57
N GLU A 149 -18.40 60.74 43.73
CA GLU A 149 -17.16 61.48 43.95
C GLU A 149 -15.96 60.91 43.16
N ALA A 150 -15.93 59.58 42.91
CA ALA A 150 -14.88 58.92 42.14
C ALA A 150 -15.03 59.13 40.62
N ILE A 151 -16.27 59.31 40.14
CA ILE A 151 -16.60 59.61 38.74
C ILE A 151 -16.19 61.06 38.41
N ALA A 152 -16.43 62.00 39.32
CA ALA A 152 -16.06 63.41 39.16
C ALA A 152 -14.54 63.63 39.05
N LYS A 153 -13.72 62.75 39.65
CA LYS A 153 -12.24 62.86 39.65
C LYS A 153 -11.57 62.09 38.50
N GLY A 154 -12.31 61.56 37.53
CA GLY A 154 -11.76 60.92 36.33
C GLY A 154 -10.93 59.65 36.58
N LYS A 155 -11.18 58.92 37.67
CA LYS A 155 -10.33 57.80 38.13
C LYS A 155 -10.65 56.43 37.52
N TYR A 156 -11.57 56.33 36.56
CA TYR A 156 -11.90 55.05 35.92
C TYR A 156 -11.07 54.81 34.66
N PRO A 157 -10.42 53.64 34.51
CA PRO A 157 -9.75 53.28 33.26
C PRO A 157 -10.78 53.26 32.13
N ARG A 158 -10.53 54.03 31.06
CA ARG A 158 -11.36 53.98 29.85
C ARG A 158 -11.15 52.63 29.16
N CYS A 159 -12.22 52.08 28.61
CA CYS A 159 -12.13 50.91 27.73
C CYS A 159 -11.17 51.23 26.58
N THR A 160 -10.12 50.43 26.43
CA THR A 160 -9.44 50.26 25.16
C THR A 160 -10.14 49.12 24.43
N GLU A 161 -10.49 49.37 23.17
CA GLU A 161 -11.08 48.40 22.23
C GLU A 161 -10.15 47.21 21.97
#